data_AF-A0A534XHH1-F1
#
_entry.id   AF-A0A534XHH1-F1
#
_cell.length_a   1.000
_cell.length_b   1.000
_cell.length_c   1.000
_cell.angle_alpha   90.00
_cell.angle_beta   90.00
_cell.angle_gamma   90.00
#
_symmetry.space_group_name_H-M   'P 1'
#
loop_
_entity.id
_entity.type
_entity.pdbx_description
1 polymer ?
#
loop_
_entity_poly.entity_id
_entity_poly.type
_entity_poly.pdbx_seq_one_letter_code
_entity_poly.pdbx_strand_id
1 'polypeptide(L)'
;MPGQAGFNLADVSSVSGLTALPSGVKGLVWLGLCDGADSTFIAAVRPFIGNPKLFGFYLVDEPDPTGTWNPLCPAANLMAESDWIHANVPGAKTFIAMMNMGTNDSPTYAGTYNPVNSHIDLYGLDPYPCRQDMNGSCDYSWITKSVAAAEASGVPRGSMVPIYQAFGGGNWGGNYAVPTSSQEQQILSIWASLLPNPVFDYAYSWGAQNSDQALEGLPALQAVFSAHNK
;
A
#
# COMPACT_ATOMS: atom_id res chain seq x y z
N MET A 1 -17.41 8.74 -4.56
CA MET A 1 -16.07 9.39 -4.49
C MET A 1 -15.42 9.01 -3.16
N PRO A 2 -14.10 8.74 -3.13
CA PRO A 2 -13.40 8.28 -1.92
C PRO A 2 -13.65 9.13 -0.68
N GLY A 3 -13.65 10.46 -0.83
CA GLY A 3 -13.88 11.38 0.29
C GLY A 3 -15.22 11.24 1.00
N GLN A 4 -16.26 10.67 0.36
CA GLN A 4 -17.53 10.38 1.04
C GLN A 4 -17.41 9.23 2.06
N ALA A 5 -16.47 8.32 1.83
CA ALA A 5 -16.10 7.26 2.77
C ALA A 5 -15.00 7.73 3.76
N GLY A 6 -14.65 9.02 3.80
CA GLY A 6 -13.72 9.60 4.76
C GLY A 6 -12.24 9.53 4.38
N PHE A 7 -11.89 8.99 3.20
CA PHE A 7 -10.50 8.96 2.74
C PHE A 7 -9.96 10.37 2.46
N ASN A 8 -8.77 10.67 2.98
CA ASN A 8 -8.08 11.96 2.86
C ASN A 8 -6.69 11.86 2.20
N LEU A 9 -6.29 10.67 1.77
CA LEU A 9 -5.13 10.40 0.93
C LEU A 9 -5.59 9.63 -0.31
N ALA A 10 -5.12 10.02 -1.49
CA ALA A 10 -5.48 9.38 -2.74
C ALA A 10 -4.24 9.01 -3.54
N ASP A 11 -4.24 7.81 -4.12
CA ASP A 11 -3.29 7.45 -5.16
C ASP A 11 -3.57 8.25 -6.44
N VAL A 12 -2.52 8.86 -7.00
CA VAL A 12 -2.56 9.67 -8.23
C VAL A 12 -1.30 9.44 -9.06
N SER A 13 -1.39 9.53 -10.39
CA SER A 13 -0.21 9.35 -11.26
C SER A 13 0.11 10.58 -12.11
N SER A 14 -0.50 11.74 -11.83
CA SER A 14 -0.30 12.95 -12.62
C SER A 14 -0.41 14.24 -11.80
N VAL A 15 0.29 15.29 -12.25
CA VAL A 15 0.23 16.62 -11.63
C VAL A 15 -1.19 17.21 -11.69
N SER A 16 -1.90 16.98 -12.79
CA SER A 16 -3.30 17.40 -12.94
C SER A 16 -4.20 16.67 -11.95
N GLY A 17 -4.04 15.35 -11.80
CA GLY A 17 -4.75 14.55 -10.79
C GLY A 17 -4.48 15.05 -9.37
N LEU A 18 -3.20 15.24 -9.01
CA LEU A 18 -2.80 15.77 -7.71
C LEU A 18 -3.41 17.16 -7.43
N THR A 19 -3.37 18.04 -8.41
CA THR A 19 -3.88 19.42 -8.29
C THR A 19 -5.40 19.46 -8.19
N ALA A 20 -6.08 18.52 -8.84
CA ALA A 20 -7.54 18.39 -8.83
C ALA A 20 -8.11 17.81 -7.53
N LEU A 21 -7.28 17.25 -6.64
CA LEU A 21 -7.76 16.68 -5.38
C LEU A 21 -8.56 17.72 -4.56
N PRO A 22 -9.62 17.33 -3.85
CA PRO A 22 -10.37 18.24 -3.00
C PRO A 22 -9.51 18.89 -1.91
N SER A 23 -9.99 20.00 -1.33
CA SER A 23 -9.35 20.58 -0.15
C SER A 23 -9.29 19.57 0.99
N GLY A 24 -8.18 19.54 1.72
CA GLY A 24 -7.95 18.58 2.81
C GLY A 24 -7.51 17.19 2.37
N VAL A 25 -7.51 16.89 1.06
CA VAL A 25 -7.02 15.62 0.51
C VAL A 25 -5.60 15.79 0.00
N LYS A 26 -4.71 14.85 0.34
CA LYS A 26 -3.34 14.77 -0.17
C LYS A 26 -3.21 13.66 -1.20
N GLY A 27 -2.16 13.72 -2.02
CA GLY A 27 -1.84 12.69 -2.99
C GLY A 27 -0.59 11.90 -2.63
N LEU A 28 -0.68 10.58 -2.75
CA LEU A 28 0.44 9.66 -2.81
C LEU A 28 0.67 9.36 -4.30
N VAL A 29 1.83 9.73 -4.85
CA VAL A 29 2.06 9.64 -6.29
C VAL A 29 2.61 8.27 -6.66
N TRP A 30 1.87 7.47 -7.43
CA TRP A 30 2.37 6.24 -8.02
C TRP A 30 3.46 6.50 -9.08
N LEU A 31 4.61 5.85 -8.93
CA LEU A 31 5.72 5.89 -9.89
C LEU A 31 5.87 4.56 -10.66
N GLY A 32 5.91 3.44 -9.95
CA GLY A 32 6.15 2.12 -10.53
C GLY A 32 7.55 1.94 -11.13
N LEU A 33 8.58 2.53 -10.50
CA LEU A 33 9.97 2.54 -10.98
C LEU A 33 10.91 1.93 -9.93
N CYS A 34 11.94 1.21 -10.38
CA CYS A 34 13.00 0.67 -9.52
C CYS A 34 14.36 0.56 -10.22
N ASP A 35 14.67 1.56 -11.06
CA ASP A 35 15.94 1.61 -11.81
C ASP A 35 16.99 2.50 -11.12
N GLY A 36 16.67 3.01 -9.93
CA GLY A 36 17.48 3.99 -9.21
C GLY A 36 17.09 5.41 -9.58
N ALA A 37 17.76 6.40 -8.99
CA ALA A 37 17.54 7.81 -9.28
C ALA A 37 18.16 8.24 -10.63
N ASP A 38 17.77 7.55 -11.70
CA ASP A 38 18.20 7.81 -13.06
C ASP A 38 17.44 9.00 -13.69
N SER A 39 17.70 9.30 -14.96
CA SER A 39 17.02 10.39 -15.65
C SER A 39 15.50 10.17 -15.79
N THR A 40 15.05 8.91 -15.85
CA THR A 40 13.63 8.56 -15.98
C THR A 40 12.90 8.84 -14.67
N PHE A 41 13.44 8.35 -13.56
CA PHE A 41 12.94 8.59 -12.22
C PHE A 41 12.89 10.09 -11.91
N ILE A 42 13.99 10.81 -12.16
CA ILE A 42 14.06 12.25 -11.92
C ILE A 42 13.00 12.99 -12.75
N ALA A 43 12.82 12.62 -14.03
CA ALA A 43 11.81 13.22 -14.89
C ALA A 43 10.38 12.94 -14.40
N ALA A 44 10.13 11.77 -13.80
CA ALA A 44 8.83 11.41 -13.23
C ALA A 44 8.53 12.18 -11.92
N VAL A 45 9.53 12.38 -11.06
CA VAL A 45 9.35 13.04 -9.76
C VAL A 45 9.31 14.58 -9.87
N ARG A 46 10.18 15.16 -10.69
CA ARG A 46 10.38 16.62 -10.79
C ARG A 46 9.10 17.45 -10.94
N PRO A 47 8.07 17.04 -11.73
CA PRO A 47 6.85 17.81 -11.90
C PRO A 47 6.03 18.03 -10.61
N PHE A 48 6.25 17.23 -9.56
CA PHE A 48 5.50 17.28 -8.31
C PHE A 48 6.15 18.17 -7.24
N ILE A 49 7.39 18.62 -7.47
CA ILE A 49 8.16 19.40 -6.50
C ILE A 49 7.44 20.71 -6.14
N GLY A 50 7.29 20.96 -4.84
CA GLY A 50 6.63 22.15 -4.32
C GLY A 50 5.10 22.13 -4.41
N ASN A 51 4.48 21.05 -4.90
CA ASN A 51 3.02 20.96 -4.92
C ASN A 51 2.49 20.81 -3.49
N PRO A 52 1.63 21.72 -2.99
CA PRO A 52 1.17 21.70 -1.61
C PRO A 52 0.22 20.55 -1.28
N LYS A 53 -0.26 19.79 -2.28
CA LYS A 53 -1.10 18.60 -2.08
C LYS A 53 -0.31 17.30 -2.07
N LEU A 54 0.99 17.33 -2.36
CA LEU A 54 1.83 16.15 -2.30
C LEU A 54 2.00 15.69 -0.84
N PHE A 55 1.73 14.41 -0.60
CA PHE A 55 2.11 13.72 0.64
C PHE A 55 3.41 12.93 0.45
N GLY A 56 3.52 12.21 -0.67
CA GLY A 56 4.67 11.34 -0.92
C GLY A 56 4.57 10.61 -2.26
N PHE A 57 5.43 9.62 -2.43
CA PHE A 57 5.54 8.77 -3.61
C PHE A 57 5.38 7.30 -3.23
N TYR A 58 4.50 6.60 -3.95
CA TYR A 58 4.42 5.15 -3.96
C TYR A 58 5.37 4.65 -5.06
N LEU A 59 6.54 4.17 -4.66
CA LEU A 59 7.61 3.83 -5.61
C LEU A 59 7.26 2.58 -6.40
N VAL A 60 6.95 1.48 -5.70
CA VAL A 60 6.71 0.17 -6.32
C VAL A 60 5.75 -0.65 -5.46
N ASP A 61 4.80 -1.29 -6.13
CA ASP A 61 3.94 -2.34 -5.60
C ASP A 61 4.67 -3.68 -5.70
N GLU A 62 4.80 -4.38 -4.58
CA GLU A 62 5.47 -5.68 -4.46
C GLU A 62 6.83 -5.78 -5.21
N PRO A 63 7.83 -4.92 -4.88
CA PRO A 63 9.13 -4.98 -5.54
C PRO A 63 9.83 -6.32 -5.28
N ASP A 64 10.37 -6.97 -6.32
CA ASP A 64 11.02 -8.28 -6.21
C ASP A 64 12.54 -8.17 -6.24
N PRO A 65 13.26 -8.44 -5.11
CA PRO A 65 14.71 -8.32 -5.05
C PRO A 65 15.43 -9.46 -5.78
N THR A 66 14.70 -10.48 -6.24
CA THR A 66 15.22 -11.65 -6.94
C THR A 66 14.99 -11.59 -8.45
N GLY A 67 13.98 -10.82 -8.89
CA GLY A 67 13.57 -10.76 -10.29
C GLY A 67 12.85 -12.02 -10.80
N THR A 68 12.33 -12.86 -9.90
CA THR A 68 11.73 -14.16 -10.24
C THR A 68 10.27 -14.02 -10.67
N TRP A 69 9.53 -13.14 -10.00
CA TRP A 69 8.08 -12.97 -10.15
C TRP A 69 7.73 -11.61 -10.74
N ASN A 70 8.45 -10.57 -10.32
CA ASN A 70 8.35 -9.22 -10.86
C ASN A 70 9.73 -8.80 -11.43
N PRO A 71 9.82 -7.70 -12.20
CA PRO A 71 11.11 -7.14 -12.60
C PRO A 71 12.05 -6.96 -11.40
N LEU A 72 13.33 -7.26 -11.61
CA LEU A 72 14.35 -7.16 -10.57
C LEU A 72 14.39 -5.74 -9.99
N CYS A 73 14.19 -5.63 -8.68
CA CYS A 73 14.22 -4.38 -7.94
C CYS A 73 15.23 -4.48 -6.78
N PRO A 74 16.51 -4.13 -7.01
CA PRO A 74 17.51 -4.15 -5.95
C PRO A 74 17.20 -3.12 -4.86
N ALA A 75 17.43 -3.46 -3.58
CA ALA A 75 17.27 -2.51 -2.48
C ALA A 75 18.10 -1.22 -2.66
N ALA A 76 19.28 -1.32 -3.28
CA ALA A 76 20.13 -0.18 -3.61
C ALA A 76 19.48 0.82 -4.60
N ASN A 77 18.61 0.34 -5.49
CA ASN A 77 17.88 1.22 -6.41
C ASN A 77 16.80 2.00 -5.65
N LEU A 78 16.01 1.33 -4.82
CA LEU A 78 15.04 2.00 -3.94
C LEU A 78 15.72 2.97 -2.96
N MET A 79 16.90 2.62 -2.45
CA MET A 79 17.73 3.53 -1.65
C MET A 79 18.07 4.81 -2.42
N ALA A 80 18.60 4.67 -3.64
CA ALA A 80 18.96 5.82 -4.47
C ALA A 80 17.74 6.71 -4.79
N GLU A 81 16.59 6.10 -5.08
CA GLU A 81 15.33 6.80 -5.35
C GLU A 81 14.80 7.55 -4.11
N SER A 82 14.80 6.87 -2.96
CA SER A 82 14.37 7.47 -1.68
C SER A 82 15.27 8.62 -1.26
N ASP A 83 16.59 8.43 -1.32
CA ASP A 83 17.58 9.46 -1.00
C ASP A 83 17.43 10.68 -1.90
N TRP A 84 17.19 10.46 -3.20
CA TRP A 84 16.97 11.55 -4.14
C TRP A 84 15.68 12.32 -3.82
N ILE A 85 14.58 11.62 -3.49
CA ILE A 85 13.33 12.27 -3.04
C ILE A 85 13.57 13.09 -1.78
N HIS A 86 14.22 12.54 -0.76
CA HIS A 86 14.48 13.25 0.50
C HIS A 86 15.35 14.50 0.28
N ALA A 87 16.33 14.44 -0.62
CA ALA A 87 17.20 15.56 -0.95
C ALA A 87 16.51 16.67 -1.77
N ASN A 88 15.54 16.32 -2.63
CA ASN A 88 14.98 17.24 -3.62
C ASN A 88 13.51 17.62 -3.38
N VAL A 89 12.80 16.87 -2.54
CA VAL A 89 11.38 17.08 -2.24
C VAL A 89 11.15 17.08 -0.73
N PRO A 90 11.61 18.15 -0.01
CA PRO A 90 11.56 18.18 1.44
C PRO A 90 10.16 17.90 2.00
N GLY A 91 10.07 16.91 2.89
CA GLY A 91 8.83 16.51 3.57
C GLY A 91 7.99 15.45 2.85
N ALA A 92 8.31 15.09 1.61
CA ALA A 92 7.65 13.97 0.93
C ALA A 92 8.05 12.62 1.54
N LYS A 93 7.07 11.72 1.68
CA LYS A 93 7.29 10.33 2.12
C LYS A 93 7.56 9.39 0.95
N THR A 94 8.36 8.35 1.17
CA THR A 94 8.47 7.21 0.25
C THR A 94 7.75 5.98 0.80
N PHE A 95 7.07 5.27 -0.09
CA PHE A 95 6.23 4.13 0.26
C PHE A 95 6.40 3.00 -0.76
N ILE A 96 6.40 1.76 -0.27
CA ILE A 96 6.25 0.53 -1.08
C ILE A 96 5.23 -0.39 -0.42
N ALA A 97 4.50 -1.19 -1.19
CA ALA A 97 3.82 -2.37 -0.65
C ALA A 97 4.78 -3.55 -0.71
N MET A 98 4.93 -4.26 0.39
CA MET A 98 5.95 -5.29 0.54
C MET A 98 5.49 -6.60 -0.08
N MET A 99 6.27 -7.12 -1.03
CA MET A 99 6.05 -8.46 -1.55
C MET A 99 6.27 -9.51 -0.47
N ASN A 100 5.26 -10.34 -0.21
CA ASN A 100 5.43 -11.53 0.64
C ASN A 100 6.22 -12.60 -0.12
N MET A 101 7.45 -12.89 0.32
CA MET A 101 8.32 -13.90 -0.31
C MET A 101 8.00 -15.34 0.14
N GLY A 102 7.05 -15.51 1.04
CA GLY A 102 6.61 -16.80 1.56
C GLY A 102 5.19 -17.14 1.12
N THR A 103 4.42 -17.70 2.05
CA THR A 103 2.97 -17.91 1.90
C THR A 103 2.24 -17.06 2.93
N ASN A 104 0.91 -16.92 2.83
CA ASN A 104 0.16 -16.21 3.88
C ASN A 104 0.19 -16.96 5.23
N ASP A 105 0.38 -18.27 5.21
CA ASP A 105 0.50 -19.07 6.43
C ASP A 105 1.86 -18.98 7.10
N SER A 106 2.89 -18.61 6.34
CA SER A 106 4.27 -18.43 6.80
C SER A 106 4.92 -17.30 6.01
N PRO A 107 4.48 -16.05 6.22
CA PRO A 107 4.97 -14.91 5.46
C PRO A 107 6.41 -14.63 5.83
N THR A 108 7.17 -14.12 4.87
CA THR A 108 8.54 -13.66 5.13
C THR A 108 8.89 -12.49 4.24
N TYR A 109 9.54 -11.51 4.86
CA TYR A 109 10.15 -10.36 4.20
C TYR A 109 11.67 -10.35 4.44
N ALA A 110 12.23 -11.49 4.86
CA ALA A 110 13.65 -11.62 5.10
C ALA A 110 14.43 -11.49 3.78
N GLY A 111 15.50 -10.69 3.80
CA GLY A 111 16.33 -10.46 2.61
C GLY A 111 15.68 -9.57 1.55
N THR A 112 14.56 -8.89 1.86
CA THR A 112 13.93 -7.92 0.96
C THR A 112 14.35 -6.49 1.32
N TYR A 113 13.45 -5.69 1.89
CA TYR A 113 13.64 -4.27 2.12
C TYR A 113 13.33 -3.93 3.58
N ASN A 114 14.15 -3.05 4.14
CA ASN A 114 13.93 -2.43 5.43
C ASN A 114 14.64 -1.06 5.46
N PRO A 115 14.40 -0.23 6.49
CA PRO A 115 14.96 1.12 6.51
C PRO A 115 16.49 1.18 6.42
N VAL A 116 17.21 0.10 6.78
CA VAL A 116 18.68 0.06 6.73
C VAL A 116 19.19 -0.10 5.30
N ASN A 117 18.48 -0.81 4.43
CA ASN A 117 18.97 -1.14 3.09
C ASN A 117 18.26 -0.43 1.93
N SER A 118 17.07 0.14 2.15
CA SER A 118 16.28 0.81 1.11
C SER A 118 15.98 2.26 1.40
N HIS A 119 16.21 2.73 2.63
CA HIS A 119 15.86 4.09 3.09
C HIS A 119 14.40 4.49 2.83
N ILE A 120 13.49 3.53 2.61
CA ILE A 120 12.07 3.81 2.44
C ILE A 120 11.46 4.21 3.79
N ASP A 121 10.59 5.22 3.77
CA ASP A 121 9.93 5.71 4.99
C ASP A 121 8.84 4.74 5.49
N LEU A 122 8.02 4.21 4.57
CA LEU A 122 6.76 3.52 4.87
C LEU A 122 6.61 2.21 4.07
N TYR A 123 6.13 1.17 4.73
CA TYR A 123 6.08 -0.20 4.22
C TYR A 123 4.66 -0.76 4.38
N GLY A 124 3.97 -0.93 3.25
CA GLY A 124 2.63 -1.49 3.17
C GLY A 124 2.63 -2.99 3.34
N LEU A 125 1.65 -3.51 4.06
CA LEU A 125 1.45 -4.94 4.27
C LEU A 125 0.03 -5.33 3.85
N ASP A 126 -0.09 -6.27 2.92
CA ASP A 126 -1.30 -6.62 2.19
C ASP A 126 -1.65 -8.12 2.24
N PRO A 127 -1.84 -8.70 3.44
CA PRO A 127 -2.06 -10.14 3.64
C PRO A 127 -3.36 -10.69 3.02
N TYR A 128 -4.31 -9.83 2.62
CA TYR A 128 -5.60 -10.15 2.00
C TYR A 128 -6.27 -11.45 2.50
N PRO A 129 -6.81 -11.45 3.74
CA PRO A 129 -7.20 -12.66 4.46
C PRO A 129 -8.44 -13.39 3.92
N CYS A 130 -9.29 -12.75 3.12
CA CYS A 130 -10.58 -13.31 2.69
C CYS A 130 -10.48 -13.96 1.30
N ARG A 131 -10.90 -15.23 1.20
CA ARG A 131 -10.69 -16.03 -0.02
C ARG A 131 -11.91 -16.87 -0.46
N GLN A 132 -12.09 -17.00 -1.77
CA GLN A 132 -13.17 -17.76 -2.41
C GLN A 132 -13.01 -19.27 -2.22
N ASP A 133 -11.78 -19.77 -2.27
CA ASP A 133 -11.45 -21.17 -1.99
C ASP A 133 -11.64 -21.55 -0.51
N MET A 134 -11.83 -20.56 0.37
CA MET A 134 -12.30 -20.72 1.75
C MET A 134 -13.81 -20.48 1.90
N ASN A 135 -14.59 -20.62 0.82
CA ASN A 135 -16.03 -20.32 0.77
C ASN A 135 -16.36 -18.87 1.19
N GLY A 136 -15.48 -17.91 0.84
CA GLY A 136 -15.61 -16.51 1.24
C GLY A 136 -15.25 -16.24 2.71
N SER A 137 -14.70 -17.23 3.42
CA SER A 137 -14.18 -17.05 4.78
C SER A 137 -12.84 -16.31 4.77
N CYS A 138 -12.42 -15.83 5.94
CA CYS A 138 -11.15 -15.14 6.11
C CYS A 138 -10.27 -15.84 7.14
N ASP A 139 -8.98 -15.98 6.86
CA ASP A 139 -7.99 -16.32 7.88
C ASP A 139 -7.33 -15.04 8.38
N TYR A 140 -7.90 -14.51 9.46
CA TYR A 140 -7.41 -13.28 10.07
C TYR A 140 -6.00 -13.38 10.66
N SER A 141 -5.51 -14.60 10.91
CA SER A 141 -4.16 -14.79 11.46
C SER A 141 -3.07 -14.31 10.50
N TRP A 142 -3.37 -14.26 9.19
CA TRP A 142 -2.44 -13.77 8.16
C TRP A 142 -2.01 -12.33 8.41
N ILE A 143 -2.89 -11.48 8.96
CA ILE A 143 -2.54 -10.09 9.32
C ILE A 143 -1.46 -10.08 10.41
N THR A 144 -1.71 -10.78 11.52
CA THR A 144 -0.77 -10.84 12.65
C THR A 144 0.56 -11.48 12.24
N LYS A 145 0.52 -12.52 11.41
CA LYS A 145 1.73 -13.17 10.88
C LYS A 145 2.54 -12.23 10.00
N SER A 146 1.92 -11.48 9.09
CA SER A 146 2.62 -10.54 8.22
C SER A 146 3.27 -9.40 9.00
N VAL A 147 2.59 -8.82 9.99
CA VAL A 147 3.18 -7.81 10.88
C VAL A 147 4.40 -8.36 11.62
N ALA A 148 4.29 -9.56 12.19
CA ALA A 148 5.41 -10.20 12.90
C ALA A 148 6.59 -10.51 11.96
N ALA A 149 6.31 -10.95 10.72
CA ALA A 149 7.34 -11.23 9.72
C ALA A 149 8.07 -9.95 9.27
N ALA A 150 7.35 -8.84 9.09
CA ALA A 150 7.96 -7.55 8.74
C ALA A 150 8.80 -6.98 9.89
N GLU A 151 8.35 -7.15 11.13
CA GLU A 151 9.14 -6.78 12.31
C GLU A 151 10.43 -7.62 12.39
N ALA A 152 10.32 -8.92 12.13
CA ALA A 152 11.47 -9.83 12.11
C ALA A 152 12.46 -9.54 10.97
N SER A 153 12.02 -8.93 9.85
CA SER A 153 12.90 -8.49 8.76
C SER A 153 13.54 -7.10 8.99
N GLY A 154 13.23 -6.46 10.11
CA GLY A 154 13.80 -5.18 10.51
C GLY A 154 12.97 -3.95 10.13
N VAL A 155 11.70 -4.13 9.73
CA VAL A 155 10.77 -3.01 9.52
C VAL A 155 10.17 -2.59 10.86
N PRO A 156 10.37 -1.34 11.33
CA PRO A 156 9.76 -0.86 12.57
C PRO A 156 8.23 -0.72 12.41
N ARG A 157 7.47 -1.05 13.46
CA ARG A 157 5.99 -0.90 13.43
C ARG A 157 5.52 0.52 13.09
N GLY A 158 6.25 1.55 13.53
CA GLY A 158 5.93 2.95 13.22
C GLY A 158 6.06 3.32 11.74
N SER A 159 6.70 2.47 10.94
CA SER A 159 6.82 2.61 9.49
C SER A 159 5.90 1.66 8.72
N MET A 160 5.14 0.80 9.40
CA MET A 160 4.21 -0.12 8.73
C MET A 160 2.89 0.59 8.40
N VAL A 161 2.36 0.29 7.23
CA VAL A 161 1.09 0.81 6.72
C VAL A 161 0.14 -0.37 6.51
N PRO A 162 -1.05 -0.36 7.16
CA PRO A 162 -2.10 -1.32 6.87
C PRO A 162 -2.59 -1.18 5.43
N ILE A 163 -2.61 -2.28 4.67
CA ILE A 163 -3.35 -2.36 3.40
C ILE A 163 -4.56 -3.28 3.61
N TYR A 164 -5.75 -2.69 3.59
CA TYR A 164 -7.03 -3.36 3.78
C TYR A 164 -7.53 -3.98 2.49
N GLN A 165 -8.10 -5.19 2.60
CA GLN A 165 -8.74 -5.88 1.48
C GLN A 165 -10.13 -5.28 1.23
N ALA A 166 -10.26 -4.29 0.35
CA ALA A 166 -11.55 -3.71 -0.02
C ALA A 166 -12.04 -4.20 -1.41
N PHE A 167 -11.57 -5.37 -1.84
CA PHE A 167 -11.80 -5.94 -3.16
C PHE A 167 -12.01 -7.46 -3.13
N GLY A 168 -12.43 -8.04 -4.25
CA GLY A 168 -12.45 -9.49 -4.45
C GLY A 168 -12.93 -9.93 -5.84
N GLY A 169 -12.71 -11.20 -6.16
CA GLY A 169 -12.83 -11.71 -7.52
C GLY A 169 -11.63 -11.33 -8.37
N GLY A 170 -11.87 -11.08 -9.66
CA GLY A 170 -10.85 -10.66 -10.62
C GLY A 170 -9.90 -11.77 -11.07
N ASN A 171 -9.07 -11.46 -12.05
CA ASN A 171 -8.10 -12.38 -12.64
C ASN A 171 -6.68 -12.18 -12.06
N TRP A 172 -6.58 -12.01 -10.74
CA TRP A 172 -5.34 -11.67 -10.04
C TRP A 172 -4.41 -12.87 -9.77
N GLY A 173 -4.72 -14.05 -10.30
CA GLY A 173 -4.03 -15.31 -9.96
C GLY A 173 -4.31 -15.82 -8.53
N GLY A 174 -5.04 -15.04 -7.72
CA GLY A 174 -5.50 -15.40 -6.38
C GLY A 174 -7.01 -15.51 -6.27
N ASN A 175 -7.47 -16.38 -5.38
CA ASN A 175 -8.90 -16.61 -5.10
C ASN A 175 -9.45 -15.57 -4.11
N TYR A 176 -9.36 -14.26 -4.42
CA TYR A 176 -9.79 -13.20 -3.49
C TYR A 176 -11.31 -13.13 -3.34
N ALA A 177 -11.81 -13.01 -2.10
CA ALA A 177 -13.23 -12.77 -1.83
C ALA A 177 -13.46 -11.35 -1.32
N VAL A 178 -14.55 -10.73 -1.77
CA VAL A 178 -14.99 -9.44 -1.21
C VAL A 178 -15.40 -9.67 0.24
N PRO A 179 -14.81 -8.97 1.22
CA PRO A 179 -15.25 -9.11 2.60
C PRO A 179 -16.70 -8.68 2.78
N THR A 180 -17.41 -9.36 3.65
CA THR A 180 -18.67 -8.86 4.22
C THR A 180 -18.38 -7.72 5.20
N SER A 181 -19.38 -6.90 5.52
CA SER A 181 -19.20 -5.79 6.47
C SER A 181 -18.68 -6.22 7.84
N SER A 182 -19.07 -7.41 8.35
CA SER A 182 -18.55 -7.92 9.62
C SER A 182 -17.11 -8.42 9.50
N GLN A 183 -16.75 -9.04 8.38
CA GLN A 183 -15.36 -9.42 8.10
C GLN A 183 -14.46 -8.19 7.99
N GLU A 184 -14.92 -7.14 7.31
CA GLU A 184 -14.18 -5.87 7.19
C GLU A 184 -13.97 -5.20 8.55
N GLN A 185 -15.02 -5.14 9.39
CA GLN A 185 -14.88 -4.63 10.76
C GLN A 185 -13.85 -5.43 11.58
N GLN A 186 -13.79 -6.75 11.39
CA GLN A 186 -12.80 -7.60 12.05
C GLN A 186 -11.38 -7.33 11.52
N ILE A 187 -11.20 -7.16 10.21
CA ILE A 187 -9.92 -6.79 9.57
C ILE A 187 -9.41 -5.47 10.17
N LEU A 188 -10.24 -4.44 10.17
CA LEU A 188 -9.91 -3.11 10.70
C LEU A 188 -9.57 -3.15 12.19
N SER A 189 -10.33 -3.90 12.99
CA SER A 189 -10.09 -4.07 14.43
C SER A 189 -8.74 -4.72 14.73
N ILE A 190 -8.37 -5.75 13.96
CA ILE A 190 -7.08 -6.42 14.12
C ILE A 190 -5.93 -5.47 13.77
N TRP A 191 -6.03 -4.77 12.64
CA TRP A 191 -5.03 -3.78 12.26
C TRP A 191 -4.86 -2.69 13.32
N ALA A 192 -5.95 -2.12 13.83
CA ALA A 192 -5.92 -1.11 14.88
C ALA A 192 -5.26 -1.62 16.19
N SER A 193 -5.37 -2.91 16.49
CA SER A 193 -4.70 -3.51 17.65
C SER A 193 -3.18 -3.69 17.46
N LEU A 194 -2.74 -3.95 16.22
CA LEU A 194 -1.33 -4.23 15.90
C LEU A 194 -0.56 -2.94 15.63
N LEU A 195 -1.18 -2.01 14.90
CA LEU A 195 -0.65 -0.73 14.46
C LEU A 195 -1.66 0.36 14.82
N PRO A 196 -1.69 0.84 16.08
CA PRO A 196 -2.71 1.78 16.55
C PRO A 196 -2.56 3.21 16.00
N ASN A 197 -1.38 3.57 15.50
CA ASN A 197 -1.09 4.92 14.99
C ASN A 197 -0.24 4.83 13.71
N PRO A 198 -0.75 4.21 12.62
CA PRO A 198 -0.02 4.18 11.36
C PRO A 198 0.03 5.59 10.77
N VAL A 199 1.04 5.88 9.94
CA VAL A 199 1.16 7.20 9.30
C VAL A 199 -0.01 7.47 8.34
N PHE A 200 -0.47 6.42 7.66
CA PHE A 200 -1.73 6.35 6.94
C PHE A 200 -2.15 4.88 6.82
N ASP A 201 -3.35 4.63 6.31
CA ASP A 201 -3.83 3.32 5.89
C ASP A 201 -4.33 3.35 4.44
N TYR A 202 -4.41 2.17 3.82
CA TYR A 202 -4.68 2.04 2.40
C TYR A 202 -5.78 1.01 2.17
N ALA A 203 -6.88 1.38 1.52
CA ALA A 203 -7.88 0.42 1.06
C ALA A 203 -7.59 0.04 -0.40
N TYR A 204 -7.11 -1.18 -0.64
CA TYR A 204 -6.96 -1.71 -2.00
C TYR A 204 -8.25 -2.43 -2.40
N SER A 205 -9.03 -1.95 -3.37
CA SER A 205 -8.88 -0.68 -4.09
C SER A 205 -10.21 0.07 -4.19
N TRP A 206 -10.17 1.36 -4.55
CA TRP A 206 -11.38 2.14 -4.78
C TRP A 206 -12.12 1.69 -6.03
N GLY A 207 -11.46 1.76 -7.19
CA GLY A 207 -12.05 1.41 -8.49
C GLY A 207 -11.76 -0.04 -8.87
N ALA A 208 -12.67 -0.65 -9.64
CA ALA A 208 -12.50 -2.02 -10.09
C ALA A 208 -11.32 -2.16 -11.06
N GLN A 209 -10.59 -3.26 -10.93
CA GLN A 209 -9.39 -3.57 -11.69
C GLN A 209 -9.39 -5.06 -12.04
N ASN A 210 -8.85 -5.42 -13.21
CA ASN A 210 -8.69 -6.82 -13.61
C ASN A 210 -9.98 -7.68 -13.47
N SER A 211 -11.14 -7.09 -13.75
CA SER A 211 -12.47 -7.70 -13.61
C SER A 211 -12.88 -8.08 -12.17
N ASP A 212 -12.31 -7.44 -11.15
CA ASP A 212 -12.72 -7.59 -9.76
C ASP A 212 -13.94 -6.73 -9.38
N GLN A 213 -14.38 -6.89 -8.14
CA GLN A 213 -15.22 -5.93 -7.44
C GLN A 213 -14.34 -5.15 -6.47
N ALA A 214 -14.60 -3.84 -6.36
CA ALA A 214 -13.83 -2.91 -5.55
C ALA A 214 -14.75 -1.93 -4.81
N LEU A 215 -14.19 -1.16 -3.88
CA LEU A 215 -14.94 -0.40 -2.88
C LEU A 215 -15.99 0.55 -3.47
N GLU A 216 -15.75 1.16 -4.63
CA GLU A 216 -16.68 2.06 -5.32
C GLU A 216 -18.05 1.41 -5.59
N GLY A 217 -18.06 0.10 -5.88
CA GLY A 217 -19.26 -0.68 -6.15
C GLY A 217 -19.86 -1.36 -4.91
N LEU A 218 -19.30 -1.14 -3.71
CA LEU A 218 -19.63 -1.88 -2.48
C LEU A 218 -20.18 -0.95 -1.38
N PRO A 219 -21.45 -0.51 -1.44
CA PRO A 219 -22.02 0.42 -0.46
C PRO A 219 -21.93 -0.07 0.99
N ALA A 220 -22.05 -1.38 1.20
CA ALA A 220 -21.96 -1.98 2.53
C ALA A 220 -20.54 -1.86 3.13
N LEU A 221 -19.48 -1.92 2.31
CA LEU A 221 -18.11 -1.68 2.77
C LEU A 221 -17.81 -0.18 2.88
N GLN A 222 -18.31 0.65 1.96
CA GLN A 222 -18.19 2.11 2.09
C GLN A 222 -18.73 2.63 3.43
N ALA A 223 -19.84 2.06 3.91
CA ALA A 223 -20.39 2.39 5.22
C ALA A 223 -19.45 1.99 6.39
N VAL A 224 -18.76 0.85 6.29
CA VAL A 224 -17.77 0.41 7.28
C VAL A 224 -16.57 1.37 7.30
N PHE A 225 -15.99 1.67 6.14
CA PHE A 225 -14.87 2.61 6.05
C PHE A 225 -15.26 4.03 6.47
N SER A 226 -16.47 4.50 6.11
CA SER A 226 -16.98 5.79 6.56
C SER A 226 -17.12 5.88 8.08
N ALA A 227 -17.41 4.77 8.75
CA ALA A 227 -17.45 4.73 10.21
C ALA A 227 -16.04 4.67 10.83
N HIS A 228 -15.09 3.99 10.19
CA HIS A 228 -13.70 3.91 10.61
C HIS A 228 -12.95 5.24 10.47
N ASN A 229 -13.19 5.97 9.37
CA ASN A 229 -12.46 7.19 9.01
C ASN A 229 -12.99 8.48 9.68
N LYS A 230 -13.89 8.38 10.65
CA LYS A 230 -14.44 9.52 11.41
C LYS A 230 -13.69 9.72 12.72
#